data_AF-A0A958IBD2-F1
#
_entry.id   AF-A0A958IBD2-F1
#
_cell.length_a   1.000
_cell.length_b   1.000
_cell.length_c   1.000
_cell.angle_alpha   90.00
_cell.angle_beta   90.00
_cell.angle_gamma   90.00
#
_symmetry.space_group_name_H-M   'P 1'
#
loop_
_entity.id
_entity.type
_entity.pdbx_description
1 polymer ?
#
loop_
_entity_poly.entity_id
_entity_poly.type
_entity_poly.pdbx_seq_one_letter_code
_entity_poly.pdbx_strand_id
1 'polypeptide(L)'
;MEFSTTPSPSVNVIQKAQFLLEQQRHGDAENLLREGLGRDPENPLLMVMLAVALLGRELPGAAEAALLSALDLDAEMPYAYYVLSLVQLHRGESDAALNSIIKAISLDPVAPEFYALRASIQLEKGQWQLAEESARRGLALNPRHVGCLNVLGMALNASGQPESAETVMRSALSHNPLHAESHANFGWTQLRANQPRAALASFQEALRINPNSENARTGLLQALNARNPLYRMLLRYFFSMTGLTLRRRWILVLVALGLVQLLWAVQKISPVLAPWALGALVFYGLFLILSWSGGELFNLTLMFHPLGKHALSREERRLSLVIGLLFLGGVLLTGAGLWWEHYALTLSGIGLVMMMMPVSGASRVTRPGKRRVLGFLLGLAALLWTVGLAAGILISDQAISGVYVPFLTLFLAVMWLNSLWNG
;
A
#
# COMPACT_ATOMS: atom_id res chain seq x y z
N MET A 1 11.34 37.55 -50.05
CA MET A 1 10.89 36.18 -49.72
C MET A 1 10.85 36.10 -48.21
N GLU A 2 9.72 36.46 -47.62
CA GLU A 2 9.47 36.27 -46.18
C GLU A 2 9.22 34.78 -45.96
N PHE A 3 10.13 34.11 -45.25
CA PHE A 3 9.87 32.79 -44.70
C PHE A 3 8.75 32.95 -43.67
N SER A 4 7.54 32.51 -43.99
CA SER A 4 6.46 32.40 -43.02
C SER A 4 6.86 31.35 -41.98
N THR A 5 7.39 31.78 -40.84
CA THR A 5 7.75 30.94 -39.69
C THR A 5 6.51 30.54 -38.89
N THR A 6 5.37 30.30 -39.53
CA THR A 6 4.22 29.71 -38.86
C THR A 6 4.55 28.24 -38.62
N PRO A 7 4.67 27.78 -37.36
CA PRO A 7 4.91 26.36 -37.07
C PRO A 7 3.81 25.52 -37.73
N SER A 8 4.16 24.31 -38.18
CA SER A 8 3.19 23.43 -38.85
C SER A 8 1.95 23.23 -37.97
N PRO A 9 0.76 23.02 -38.56
CA PRO A 9 -0.47 22.85 -37.79
C PRO A 9 -0.37 21.74 -36.72
N SER A 10 0.39 20.68 -37.00
CA SER A 10 0.63 19.56 -36.07
C SER A 10 1.50 19.97 -34.87
N VAL A 11 2.54 20.80 -35.06
CA VAL A 11 3.39 21.29 -33.97
C VAL A 11 2.60 22.16 -32.98
N ASN A 12 1.66 22.97 -33.48
CA ASN A 12 0.79 23.79 -32.63
C ASN A 12 -0.18 22.93 -31.80
N VAL A 13 -0.77 21.90 -32.42
CA VAL A 13 -1.64 20.94 -31.72
C VAL A 13 -0.88 20.21 -30.61
N ILE A 14 0.33 19.73 -30.88
CA ILE A 14 1.20 19.05 -29.93
C ILE A 14 1.51 19.94 -28.72
N GLN A 15 2.00 21.16 -28.94
CA GLN A 15 2.35 22.06 -27.84
C GLN A 15 1.14 22.39 -26.96
N LYS A 16 -0.01 22.65 -27.58
CA LYS A 16 -1.25 22.94 -26.85
C LYS A 16 -1.77 21.70 -26.11
N ALA A 17 -1.67 20.51 -26.70
CA ALA A 17 -2.01 19.27 -26.04
C ALA A 17 -1.10 18.99 -24.83
N GLN A 18 0.21 19.23 -24.96
CA GLN A 18 1.17 19.09 -23.86
C GLN A 18 0.79 20.01 -22.68
N PHE A 19 0.49 21.27 -22.96
CA PHE A 19 0.04 22.21 -21.94
C PHE A 19 -1.26 21.77 -21.25
N LEU A 20 -2.22 21.21 -22.00
CA LEU A 20 -3.45 20.65 -21.44
C LEU A 20 -3.18 19.42 -20.55
N LEU A 21 -2.24 18.56 -20.95
CA LEU A 21 -1.81 17.40 -20.17
C LEU A 21 -1.12 17.81 -18.86
N GLU A 22 -0.27 18.84 -18.89
CA GLU A 22 0.37 19.40 -17.69
C GLU A 22 -0.66 19.95 -16.69
N GLN A 23 -1.79 20.47 -17.19
CA GLN A 23 -2.91 20.92 -16.35
C GLN A 23 -3.87 19.80 -15.93
N GLN A 24 -3.56 18.53 -16.22
CA GLN A 24 -4.43 17.37 -15.98
C GLN A 24 -5.79 17.47 -16.70
N ARG A 25 -5.91 18.28 -17.75
CA ARG A 25 -7.12 18.43 -18.56
C ARG A 25 -7.15 17.37 -19.67
N HIS A 26 -7.14 16.11 -19.25
CA HIS A 26 -6.99 14.96 -20.15
C HIS A 26 -8.11 14.86 -21.20
N GLY A 27 -9.35 15.23 -20.85
CA GLY A 27 -10.47 15.23 -21.80
C GLY A 27 -10.34 16.28 -22.91
N ASP A 28 -9.86 17.47 -22.58
CA ASP A 28 -9.65 18.53 -23.57
C ASP A 28 -8.45 18.20 -24.48
N ALA A 29 -7.39 17.64 -23.89
CA ALA A 29 -6.24 17.15 -24.64
C ALA A 29 -6.65 16.05 -25.63
N GLU A 30 -7.48 15.09 -25.21
CA GLU A 30 -7.99 14.02 -26.08
C GLU A 30 -8.76 14.60 -27.28
N ASN A 31 -9.69 15.51 -27.04
CA ASN A 31 -10.50 16.12 -28.11
C ASN A 31 -9.61 16.85 -29.13
N LEU A 32 -8.65 17.64 -28.64
CA LEU A 32 -7.72 18.38 -29.49
C LEU A 32 -6.82 17.45 -30.32
N LEU A 33 -6.35 16.35 -29.71
CA LEU A 33 -5.48 15.37 -30.38
C LEU A 33 -6.24 14.56 -31.43
N ARG A 34 -7.51 14.22 -31.18
CA ARG A 34 -8.40 13.59 -32.17
C ARG A 34 -8.68 14.53 -33.35
N GLU A 35 -8.87 15.83 -33.11
CA GLU A 35 -9.00 16.83 -34.19
C GLU A 35 -7.70 16.92 -35.02
N GLY A 36 -6.54 16.90 -34.34
CA GLY A 36 -5.23 16.86 -34.98
C GLY A 36 -5.06 15.63 -35.88
N LEU A 37 -5.39 14.45 -35.38
CA LEU A 37 -5.37 13.19 -36.15
C LEU A 37 -6.37 13.17 -37.29
N GLY A 38 -7.48 13.92 -37.20
CA GLY A 38 -8.40 14.10 -38.32
C GLY A 38 -7.79 14.86 -39.51
N ARG A 39 -6.77 15.71 -39.26
CA ARG A 39 -6.03 16.45 -40.29
C ARG A 39 -4.77 15.72 -40.73
N ASP A 40 -4.13 14.99 -39.83
CA ASP A 40 -2.88 14.26 -40.04
C ASP A 40 -2.97 12.85 -39.41
N PRO A 41 -3.62 11.88 -40.10
CA PRO A 41 -3.93 10.57 -39.54
C PRO A 41 -2.72 9.67 -39.32
N GLU A 42 -1.60 9.92 -40.02
CA GLU A 42 -0.41 9.08 -40.01
C GLU A 42 0.70 9.66 -39.10
N ASN A 43 0.35 10.50 -38.14
CA ASN A 43 1.30 11.12 -37.22
C ASN A 43 1.47 10.30 -35.93
N PRO A 44 2.59 9.56 -35.74
CA PRO A 44 2.76 8.67 -34.60
C PRO A 44 2.83 9.43 -33.28
N LEU A 45 3.41 10.64 -33.28
CA LEU A 45 3.54 11.46 -32.09
C LEU A 45 2.18 11.95 -31.57
N LEU A 46 1.26 12.33 -32.46
CA LEU A 46 -0.12 12.65 -32.07
C LEU A 46 -0.84 11.44 -31.45
N MET A 47 -0.62 10.23 -31.98
CA MET A 47 -1.17 9.00 -31.42
C MET A 47 -0.59 8.68 -30.03
N VAL A 48 0.71 8.86 -29.82
CA VAL A 48 1.34 8.67 -28.51
C VAL A 48 0.83 9.69 -27.50
N MET A 49 0.69 10.97 -27.88
CA MET A 49 0.10 11.98 -27.01
C MET A 49 -1.37 11.68 -26.69
N LEU A 50 -2.12 11.13 -27.65
CA LEU A 50 -3.49 10.70 -27.43
C LEU A 50 -3.52 9.56 -26.40
N ALA A 51 -2.59 8.62 -26.49
CA ALA A 51 -2.46 7.55 -25.50
C ALA A 51 -2.18 8.09 -24.09
N VAL A 52 -1.33 9.12 -23.95
CA VAL A 52 -1.11 9.78 -22.65
C VAL A 52 -2.39 10.44 -22.12
N ALA A 53 -3.16 11.10 -22.98
CA ALA A 53 -4.45 11.69 -22.61
C ALA A 53 -5.46 10.62 -22.17
N LEU A 54 -5.57 9.52 -22.92
CA LEU A 54 -6.46 8.39 -22.62
C LEU A 54 -6.07 7.69 -21.32
N LEU A 55 -4.77 7.54 -21.05
CA LEU A 55 -4.27 6.99 -19.79
C LEU A 55 -4.68 7.85 -18.60
N GLY A 56 -4.57 9.18 -18.72
CA GLY A 56 -5.04 10.12 -17.70
C GLY A 56 -6.56 10.14 -17.49
N ARG A 57 -7.33 9.54 -18.40
CA ARG A 57 -8.78 9.29 -18.25
C ARG A 57 -9.11 7.89 -17.75
N GLU A 58 -8.13 7.12 -17.32
CA GLU A 58 -8.28 5.72 -16.88
C GLU A 58 -8.84 4.80 -17.99
N LEU A 59 -8.46 5.06 -19.25
CA LEU A 59 -8.84 4.24 -20.42
C LEU A 59 -7.61 3.50 -21.01
N PRO A 60 -6.97 2.58 -20.27
CA PRO A 60 -5.70 1.97 -20.67
C PRO A 60 -5.81 1.14 -21.95
N GLY A 61 -6.95 0.49 -22.21
CA GLY A 61 -7.13 -0.30 -23.45
C GLY A 61 -7.16 0.55 -24.72
N ALA A 62 -7.76 1.73 -24.65
CA ALA A 62 -7.75 2.67 -25.78
C ALA A 62 -6.37 3.32 -25.95
N ALA A 63 -5.67 3.61 -24.85
CA ALA A 63 -4.31 4.12 -24.89
C ALA A 63 -3.36 3.11 -25.55
N GLU A 64 -3.46 1.83 -25.20
CA GLU A 64 -2.65 0.76 -25.82
C GLU A 64 -2.92 0.63 -27.32
N ALA A 65 -4.18 0.65 -27.75
CA ALA A 65 -4.52 0.60 -29.17
C ALA A 65 -3.89 1.76 -29.95
N ALA A 66 -3.94 2.99 -29.42
CA ALA A 66 -3.30 4.14 -30.04
C ALA A 66 -1.76 4.00 -30.11
N LEU A 67 -1.13 3.41 -29.10
CA LEU A 67 0.31 3.16 -29.10
C LEU A 67 0.72 2.09 -30.10
N LEU A 68 -0.06 1.02 -30.24
CA LEU A 68 0.21 -0.01 -31.23
C LEU A 68 0.10 0.56 -32.65
N SER A 69 -0.93 1.38 -32.93
CA SER A 69 -1.02 2.09 -34.20
C SER A 69 0.16 3.04 -34.46
N ALA A 70 0.65 3.72 -33.42
CA ALA A 70 1.85 4.55 -33.54
C ALA A 70 3.09 3.72 -33.89
N LEU A 71 3.25 2.56 -33.24
CA LEU A 71 4.37 1.65 -33.45
C LEU A 71 4.30 0.89 -34.79
N ASP A 72 3.11 0.71 -35.35
CA ASP A 72 2.92 0.17 -36.71
C ASP A 72 3.44 1.15 -37.77
N LEU A 73 3.34 2.45 -37.52
CA LEU A 73 3.85 3.51 -38.40
C LEU A 73 5.35 3.79 -38.17
N ASP A 74 5.78 3.81 -36.92
CA ASP A 74 7.17 4.01 -36.52
C ASP A 74 7.55 3.10 -35.34
N ALA A 75 8.21 1.99 -35.67
CA ALA A 75 8.63 0.98 -34.71
C ALA A 75 9.84 1.39 -33.85
N GLU A 76 10.54 2.49 -34.18
CA GLU A 76 11.77 2.92 -33.49
C GLU A 76 11.53 4.13 -32.58
N MET A 77 10.29 4.39 -32.18
CA MET A 77 9.93 5.51 -31.33
C MET A 77 10.11 5.19 -29.82
N PRO A 78 11.17 5.70 -29.14
CA PRO A 78 11.46 5.33 -27.73
C PRO A 78 10.34 5.76 -26.78
N TYR A 79 9.78 6.95 -27.03
CA TYR A 79 8.71 7.52 -26.21
C TYR A 79 7.40 6.70 -26.30
N ALA A 80 7.11 6.04 -27.43
CA ALA A 80 5.96 5.15 -27.54
C ALA A 80 6.11 3.93 -26.60
N TYR A 81 7.29 3.31 -26.56
CA TYR A 81 7.58 2.20 -25.63
C TYR A 81 7.58 2.65 -24.16
N TYR A 82 8.01 3.88 -23.87
CA TYR A 82 7.89 4.47 -22.54
C TYR A 82 6.43 4.59 -22.09
N VAL A 83 5.56 5.18 -22.92
CA VAL A 83 4.14 5.31 -22.60
C VAL A 83 3.45 3.93 -22.55
N LEU A 84 3.84 2.99 -23.42
CA LEU A 84 3.34 1.61 -23.37
C LEU A 84 3.69 0.94 -22.04
N SER A 85 4.90 1.16 -21.53
CA SER A 85 5.31 0.68 -20.20
C SER A 85 4.41 1.23 -19.09
N LEU A 86 4.07 2.53 -19.14
CA LEU A 86 3.13 3.14 -18.20
C LEU A 86 1.72 2.55 -18.29
N VAL A 87 1.20 2.30 -19.49
CA VAL A 87 -0.10 1.66 -19.71
C VAL A 87 -0.11 0.23 -19.13
N GLN A 88 0.94 -0.53 -19.39
CA GLN A 88 1.10 -1.90 -18.86
C GLN A 88 1.20 -1.92 -17.33
N LEU A 89 1.89 -0.95 -16.72
CA LEU A 89 1.90 -0.80 -15.26
C LEU A 89 0.51 -0.51 -14.70
N HIS A 90 -0.24 0.38 -15.34
CA HIS A 90 -1.60 0.70 -14.90
C HIS A 90 -2.52 -0.55 -14.95
N ARG A 91 -2.24 -1.49 -15.85
CA ARG A 91 -2.93 -2.79 -15.94
C ARG A 91 -2.41 -3.86 -14.96
N GLY A 92 -1.32 -3.58 -14.24
CA GLY A 92 -0.68 -4.54 -13.33
C GLY A 92 0.24 -5.54 -14.04
N GLU A 93 0.64 -5.28 -15.28
CA GLU A 93 1.47 -6.16 -16.11
C GLU A 93 2.95 -5.79 -15.98
N SER A 94 3.49 -5.86 -14.76
CA SER A 94 4.84 -5.33 -14.44
C SER A 94 5.99 -5.98 -15.23
N ASP A 95 5.84 -7.24 -15.67
CA ASP A 95 6.85 -7.92 -16.51
C ASP A 95 6.86 -7.37 -17.94
N ALA A 96 5.68 -7.17 -18.53
CA ALA A 96 5.54 -6.57 -19.86
C ALA A 96 6.04 -5.12 -19.84
N ALA A 97 5.66 -4.35 -18.82
CA ALA A 97 6.13 -2.99 -18.62
C ALA A 97 7.66 -2.90 -18.55
N LEU A 98 8.31 -3.84 -17.85
CA LEU A 98 9.77 -3.89 -17.77
C LEU A 98 10.42 -4.14 -19.13
N ASN A 99 9.83 -5.00 -19.97
CA ASN A 99 10.35 -5.25 -21.32
C ASN A 99 10.19 -4.02 -22.23
N SER A 100 9.04 -3.35 -22.19
CA SER A 100 8.80 -2.12 -22.95
C SER A 100 9.78 -1.01 -22.56
N ILE A 101 10.03 -0.78 -21.26
CA ILE A 101 10.98 0.25 -20.84
C ILE A 101 12.43 -0.10 -21.19
N ILE A 102 12.80 -1.39 -21.16
CA ILE A 102 14.12 -1.83 -21.63
C ILE A 102 14.27 -1.55 -23.14
N LYS A 103 13.21 -1.76 -23.92
CA LYS A 103 13.20 -1.42 -25.35
C LYS A 103 13.34 0.09 -25.56
N ALA A 104 12.63 0.92 -24.82
CA ALA A 104 12.78 2.38 -24.86
C ALA A 104 14.24 2.82 -24.58
N ILE A 105 14.85 2.28 -23.51
CA ILE A 105 16.26 2.56 -23.16
C ILE A 105 17.23 2.09 -24.25
N SER A 106 16.94 0.98 -24.93
CA SER A 106 17.80 0.48 -26.01
C SER A 106 17.77 1.37 -27.25
N LEU A 107 16.65 2.06 -27.49
CA LEU A 107 16.50 2.98 -28.61
C LEU A 107 17.04 4.38 -28.28
N ASP A 108 16.82 4.84 -27.04
CA ASP A 108 17.38 6.08 -26.52
C ASP A 108 17.94 5.87 -25.09
N PRO A 109 19.27 5.72 -24.95
CA PRO A 109 19.91 5.46 -23.68
C PRO A 109 20.19 6.71 -22.85
N VAL A 110 19.87 7.93 -23.34
CA VAL A 110 20.21 9.20 -22.69
C VAL A 110 19.03 9.89 -21.99
N ALA A 111 17.83 9.31 -22.07
CA ALA A 111 16.63 9.78 -21.39
C ALA A 111 16.58 9.33 -19.90
N PRO A 112 16.83 10.21 -18.91
CA PRO A 112 16.80 9.85 -17.48
C PRO A 112 15.42 9.35 -17.00
N GLU A 113 14.34 9.83 -17.59
CA GLU A 113 12.97 9.41 -17.29
C GLU A 113 12.75 7.91 -17.53
N PHE A 114 13.45 7.30 -18.49
CA PHE A 114 13.32 5.88 -18.76
C PHE A 114 13.95 5.04 -17.65
N TYR A 115 15.09 5.50 -17.13
CA TYR A 115 15.74 4.88 -15.98
C TYR A 115 14.93 5.07 -14.70
N ALA A 116 14.30 6.23 -14.51
CA ALA A 116 13.37 6.46 -13.40
C ALA A 116 12.20 5.46 -13.43
N LEU A 117 11.57 5.28 -14.59
CA LEU A 117 10.46 4.35 -14.75
C LEU A 117 10.90 2.89 -14.54
N ARG A 118 12.03 2.48 -15.14
CA ARG A 118 12.61 1.16 -14.92
C ARG A 118 12.88 0.89 -13.45
N ALA A 119 13.47 1.87 -12.75
CA ALA A 119 13.74 1.77 -11.32
C ALA A 119 12.44 1.66 -10.50
N SER A 120 11.39 2.39 -10.88
CA SER A 120 10.07 2.30 -10.26
C SER A 120 9.46 0.90 -10.41
N ILE A 121 9.51 0.33 -11.62
CA ILE A 121 9.02 -1.05 -11.88
C ILE A 121 9.80 -2.07 -11.05
N GLN A 122 11.12 -1.91 -10.96
CA GLN A 122 11.97 -2.78 -10.16
C GLN A 122 11.65 -2.66 -8.65
N LEU A 123 11.30 -1.47 -8.16
CA LEU A 123 10.84 -1.29 -6.78
C LEU A 123 9.56 -2.05 -6.49
N GLU A 124 8.54 -1.94 -7.36
CA GLU A 124 7.28 -2.65 -7.20
C GLU A 124 7.48 -4.17 -7.15
N LYS A 125 8.44 -4.68 -7.93
CA LYS A 125 8.84 -6.09 -7.95
C LYS A 125 9.73 -6.50 -6.77
N GLY A 126 10.06 -5.59 -5.86
CA GLY A 126 10.92 -5.84 -4.71
C GLY A 126 12.43 -5.99 -5.05
N GLN A 127 12.85 -5.57 -6.24
CA GLN A 127 14.23 -5.65 -6.73
C GLN A 127 15.02 -4.39 -6.37
N TRP A 128 15.15 -4.09 -5.08
CA TRP A 128 15.61 -2.79 -4.59
C TRP A 128 17.03 -2.42 -5.03
N GLN A 129 17.93 -3.41 -5.12
CA GLN A 129 19.31 -3.18 -5.59
C GLN A 129 19.34 -2.78 -7.07
N LEU A 130 18.54 -3.45 -7.91
CA LEU A 130 18.44 -3.12 -9.33
C LEU A 130 17.76 -1.76 -9.54
N ALA A 131 16.76 -1.43 -8.71
CA ALA A 131 16.12 -0.13 -8.72
C ALA A 131 17.10 1.00 -8.36
N GLU A 132 17.92 0.81 -7.34
CA GLU A 132 18.98 1.75 -6.98
C GLU A 132 19.96 1.95 -8.14
N GLU A 133 20.42 0.87 -8.78
CA GLU A 133 21.33 0.96 -9.92
C GLU A 133 20.72 1.73 -11.09
N SER A 134 19.48 1.40 -11.47
CA SER A 134 18.76 2.09 -12.54
C SER A 134 18.59 3.58 -12.22
N ALA A 135 18.14 3.93 -11.01
CA ALA A 135 17.98 5.32 -10.61
C ALA A 135 19.29 6.10 -10.64
N ARG A 136 20.40 5.49 -10.18
CA ARG A 136 21.74 6.11 -10.24
C ARG A 136 22.22 6.31 -11.68
N ARG A 137 21.92 5.38 -12.61
CA ARG A 137 22.22 5.58 -14.04
C ARG A 137 21.46 6.78 -14.61
N GLY A 138 20.17 6.94 -14.28
CA GLY A 138 19.40 8.13 -14.66
C GLY A 138 19.98 9.42 -14.08
N LEU A 139 20.44 9.39 -12.81
CA LEU A 139 21.09 10.55 -12.18
C LEU A 139 22.47 10.87 -12.75
N ALA A 140 23.18 9.89 -13.32
CA ALA A 140 24.42 10.15 -14.02
C ALA A 140 24.18 10.96 -15.31
N LEU A 141 23.02 10.79 -15.95
CA LEU A 141 22.59 11.56 -17.13
C LEU A 141 22.06 12.94 -16.72
N ASN A 142 21.24 13.01 -15.67
CA ASN A 142 20.72 14.25 -15.12
C ASN A 142 20.69 14.20 -13.58
N PRO A 143 21.67 14.81 -12.90
CA PRO A 143 21.75 14.82 -11.44
C PRO A 143 20.57 15.47 -10.72
N ARG A 144 19.80 16.31 -11.43
CA ARG A 144 18.66 17.05 -10.88
C ARG A 144 17.32 16.40 -11.17
N HIS A 145 17.30 15.24 -11.82
CA HIS A 145 16.07 14.58 -12.21
C HIS A 145 15.29 14.08 -10.99
N VAL A 146 14.22 14.79 -10.63
CA VAL A 146 13.42 14.55 -9.42
C VAL A 146 12.84 13.14 -9.37
N GLY A 147 12.37 12.58 -10.49
CA GLY A 147 11.87 11.20 -10.56
C GLY A 147 12.90 10.16 -10.13
N CYS A 148 14.12 10.20 -10.69
CA CYS A 148 15.22 9.35 -10.27
C CYS A 148 15.60 9.55 -8.79
N LEU A 149 15.62 10.79 -8.28
CA LEU A 149 15.89 11.05 -6.87
C LEU A 149 14.83 10.43 -5.96
N ASN A 150 13.54 10.58 -6.30
CA ASN A 150 12.43 9.96 -5.56
C ASN A 150 12.57 8.43 -5.49
N VAL A 151 12.74 7.80 -6.65
CA VAL A 151 12.86 6.34 -6.74
C VAL A 151 14.13 5.84 -6.04
N LEU A 152 15.25 6.57 -6.12
CA LEU A 152 16.46 6.25 -5.36
C LEU A 152 16.22 6.31 -3.85
N GLY A 153 15.56 7.36 -3.34
CA GLY A 153 15.24 7.46 -1.91
C GLY A 153 14.32 6.32 -1.45
N MET A 154 13.33 5.94 -2.27
CA MET A 154 12.49 4.77 -2.00
C MET A 154 13.29 3.46 -1.98
N ALA A 155 14.21 3.26 -2.91
CA ALA A 155 15.09 2.09 -2.94
C ALA A 155 16.03 2.00 -1.74
N LEU A 156 16.62 3.13 -1.32
CA LEU A 156 17.45 3.22 -0.13
C LEU A 156 16.65 2.93 1.14
N ASN A 157 15.42 3.45 1.24
CA ASN A 157 14.51 3.11 2.33
C ASN A 157 14.16 1.62 2.38
N ALA A 158 13.87 1.02 1.23
CA ALA A 158 13.54 -0.40 1.12
C ALA A 158 14.74 -1.29 1.50
N SER A 159 15.95 -0.89 1.12
CA SER A 159 17.20 -1.58 1.47
C SER A 159 17.70 -1.32 2.90
N GLY A 160 16.97 -0.53 3.70
CA GLY A 160 17.30 -0.29 5.12
C GLY A 160 18.37 0.76 5.35
N GLN A 161 18.54 1.71 4.41
CA GLN A 161 19.50 2.82 4.46
C GLN A 161 18.78 4.19 4.57
N PRO A 162 18.04 4.45 5.66
CA PRO A 162 17.23 5.66 5.79
C PRO A 162 18.07 6.95 5.87
N GLU A 163 19.31 6.93 6.38
CA GLU A 163 20.16 8.13 6.41
C GLU A 163 20.59 8.57 4.99
N SER A 164 20.97 7.61 4.15
CA SER A 164 21.28 7.87 2.74
C SER A 164 20.03 8.36 1.99
N ALA A 165 18.87 7.76 2.26
CA ALA A 165 17.60 8.18 1.68
C ALA A 165 17.26 9.64 2.07
N GLU A 166 17.51 10.04 3.32
CA GLU A 166 17.27 11.42 3.77
C GLU A 166 18.10 12.43 2.96
N THR A 167 19.36 12.12 2.70
CA THR A 167 20.24 12.99 1.89
C THR A 167 19.70 13.15 0.47
N VAL A 168 19.27 12.04 -0.16
CA VAL A 168 18.70 12.05 -1.51
C VAL A 168 17.38 12.83 -1.55
N MET A 169 16.49 12.65 -0.57
CA MET A 169 15.21 13.36 -0.49
C MET A 169 15.40 14.87 -0.28
N ARG A 170 16.37 15.28 0.53
CA ARG A 170 16.74 16.70 0.67
C ARG A 170 17.23 17.28 -0.67
N SER A 171 18.01 16.52 -1.43
CA SER A 171 18.42 16.93 -2.79
C SER A 171 17.22 17.09 -3.72
N ALA A 172 16.28 16.14 -3.71
CA ALA A 172 15.06 16.19 -4.53
C ALA A 172 14.26 17.48 -4.25
N LEU A 173 14.03 17.77 -2.97
CA LEU A 173 13.31 18.97 -2.54
C LEU A 173 14.09 20.28 -2.77
N SER A 174 15.42 20.23 -2.79
CA SER A 174 16.22 21.41 -3.17
C SER A 174 16.08 21.76 -4.65
N HIS A 175 15.86 20.76 -5.52
CA HIS A 175 15.66 20.97 -6.95
C HIS A 175 14.22 21.32 -7.30
N ASN A 176 13.24 20.71 -6.63
CA ASN A 176 11.83 21.06 -6.79
C ASN A 176 11.11 21.11 -5.42
N PRO A 177 11.08 22.30 -4.77
CA PRO A 177 10.44 22.48 -3.47
C PRO A 177 8.93 22.25 -3.48
N LEU A 178 8.28 22.33 -4.65
CA LEU A 178 6.82 22.18 -4.82
C LEU A 178 6.43 20.81 -5.37
N HIS A 179 7.31 19.81 -5.27
CA HIS A 179 6.98 18.46 -5.71
C HIS A 179 6.32 17.65 -4.57
N ALA A 180 5.00 17.46 -4.66
CA ALA A 180 4.21 16.79 -3.63
C ALA A 180 4.71 15.37 -3.30
N GLU A 181 5.09 14.59 -4.32
CA GLU A 181 5.55 13.22 -4.14
C GLU A 181 6.88 13.15 -3.39
N SER A 182 7.80 14.10 -3.64
CA SER A 182 9.07 14.17 -2.90
C SER A 182 8.85 14.49 -1.43
N HIS A 183 7.91 15.38 -1.11
CA HIS A 183 7.54 15.64 0.29
C HIS A 183 6.95 14.39 0.96
N ALA A 184 6.09 13.65 0.26
CA ALA A 184 5.54 12.39 0.78
C ALA A 184 6.63 11.33 0.99
N ASN A 185 7.51 11.12 0.01
CA ASN A 185 8.63 10.19 0.10
C ASN A 185 9.63 10.59 1.19
N PHE A 186 9.84 11.89 1.41
CA PHE A 186 10.65 12.37 2.51
C PHE A 186 9.99 12.10 3.87
N GLY A 187 8.67 12.28 3.98
CA GLY A 187 7.90 11.91 5.17
C GLY A 187 8.04 10.43 5.52
N TRP A 188 7.98 9.55 4.51
CA TRP A 188 8.22 8.11 4.70
C TRP A 188 9.64 7.79 5.15
N THR A 189 10.62 8.49 4.58
CA THR A 189 12.03 8.40 4.98
C THR A 189 12.21 8.77 6.45
N GLN A 190 11.60 9.88 6.87
CA GLN A 190 11.63 10.35 8.26
C GLN A 190 10.91 9.39 9.22
N LEU A 191 9.80 8.74 8.81
CA LEU A 191 9.17 7.68 9.61
C LEU A 191 10.11 6.48 9.81
N ARG A 192 10.80 6.04 8.75
CA ARG A 192 11.81 4.97 8.85
C ARG A 192 12.99 5.35 9.72
N ALA A 193 13.40 6.61 9.69
CA ALA A 193 14.40 7.20 10.59
C ALA A 193 13.87 7.47 12.02
N ASN A 194 12.65 7.02 12.35
CA ASN A 194 12.02 7.19 13.67
C ASN A 194 11.80 8.67 14.08
N GLN A 195 11.52 9.54 13.10
CA GLN A 195 11.28 10.98 13.26
C GLN A 195 9.81 11.36 12.92
N PRO A 196 8.79 10.89 13.67
CA PRO A 196 7.38 11.07 13.29
C PRO A 196 6.90 12.52 13.29
N ARG A 197 7.55 13.42 14.05
CA ARG A 197 7.22 14.85 14.04
C ARG A 197 7.65 15.54 12.75
N ALA A 198 8.85 15.23 12.26
CA ALA A 198 9.35 15.74 10.99
C ALA A 198 8.51 15.17 9.83
N ALA A 199 8.22 13.87 9.88
CA ALA A 199 7.39 13.20 8.90
C ALA A 199 6.01 13.85 8.75
N LEU A 200 5.39 14.23 9.87
CA LEU A 200 4.09 14.92 9.87
C LEU A 200 4.14 16.21 9.04
N ALA A 201 5.18 17.02 9.20
CA ALA A 201 5.34 18.28 8.46
C ALA A 201 5.51 18.02 6.95
N SER A 202 6.32 17.02 6.58
CA SER A 202 6.53 16.64 5.18
C SER A 202 5.23 16.14 4.53
N PHE A 203 4.44 15.31 5.21
CA PHE A 203 3.15 14.86 4.68
C PHE A 203 2.11 16.00 4.59
N GLN A 204 2.12 16.93 5.52
CA GLN A 204 1.27 18.12 5.46
C GLN A 204 1.62 18.99 4.24
N GLU A 205 2.91 19.17 3.95
CA GLU A 205 3.34 19.94 2.78
C GLU A 205 2.98 19.22 1.47
N ALA A 206 3.15 17.89 1.43
CA ALA A 206 2.68 17.09 0.30
C ALA A 206 1.17 17.26 0.04
N LEU A 207 0.34 17.24 1.10
CA LEU A 207 -1.10 17.46 1.00
C LEU A 207 -1.49 18.91 0.72
N ARG A 208 -0.66 19.89 1.12
CA ARG A 208 -0.85 21.30 0.76
C ARG A 208 -0.68 21.49 -0.75
N ILE A 209 0.30 20.81 -1.35
CA ILE A 209 0.59 20.88 -2.79
C ILE A 209 -0.41 20.02 -3.58
N ASN A 210 -0.64 18.78 -3.16
CA ASN A 210 -1.61 17.87 -3.76
C ASN A 210 -2.57 17.30 -2.70
N PRO A 211 -3.74 17.93 -2.51
CA PRO A 211 -4.74 17.49 -1.52
C PRO A 211 -5.28 16.08 -1.74
N ASN A 212 -5.19 15.55 -2.96
CA ASN A 212 -5.72 14.24 -3.34
C ASN A 212 -4.67 13.12 -3.24
N SER A 213 -3.48 13.40 -2.68
CA SER A 213 -2.44 12.39 -2.53
C SER A 213 -2.79 11.39 -1.42
N GLU A 214 -3.27 10.21 -1.82
CA GLU A 214 -3.51 9.08 -0.90
C GLU A 214 -2.24 8.62 -0.19
N ASN A 215 -1.09 8.64 -0.87
CA ASN A 215 0.21 8.31 -0.27
C ASN A 215 0.56 9.26 0.89
N ALA A 216 0.35 10.57 0.70
CA ALA A 216 0.59 11.55 1.76
C ALA A 216 -0.46 11.45 2.87
N ARG A 217 -1.73 11.21 2.55
CA ARG A 217 -2.82 11.03 3.53
C ARG A 217 -2.57 9.83 4.44
N THR A 218 -2.22 8.69 3.87
CA THR A 218 -1.89 7.47 4.62
C THR A 218 -0.62 7.66 5.46
N GLY A 219 0.42 8.28 4.91
CA GLY A 219 1.64 8.64 5.64
C GLY A 219 1.37 9.58 6.83
N LEU A 220 0.49 10.57 6.66
CA LEU A 220 0.06 11.48 7.73
C LEU A 220 -0.60 10.71 8.88
N LEU A 221 -1.52 9.79 8.59
CA LEU A 221 -2.17 8.95 9.60
C LEU A 221 -1.15 8.10 10.37
N GLN A 222 -0.18 7.49 9.67
CA GLN A 222 0.88 6.72 10.32
C GLN A 222 1.77 7.61 11.19
N ALA A 223 2.11 8.82 10.75
CA ALA A 223 2.91 9.78 11.52
C ALA A 223 2.18 10.25 12.78
N LEU A 224 0.87 10.49 12.69
CA LEU A 224 0.03 10.81 13.85
C LEU A 224 -0.01 9.64 14.85
N ASN A 225 -0.27 8.42 14.37
CA ASN A 225 -0.29 7.23 15.21
C ASN A 225 1.08 6.97 15.86
N ALA A 226 2.19 7.20 15.15
CA ALA A 226 3.56 7.05 15.64
C ALA A 226 3.98 8.06 16.72
N ARG A 227 3.13 9.05 17.05
CA ARG A 227 3.31 9.84 18.28
C ARG A 227 3.09 8.99 19.53
N ASN A 228 2.26 7.94 19.45
CA ASN A 228 2.12 6.95 20.50
C ASN A 228 3.34 5.99 20.51
N PRO A 229 4.02 5.78 21.65
CA PRO A 229 5.20 4.93 21.72
C PRO A 229 4.93 3.46 21.36
N LEU A 230 3.74 2.92 21.65
CA LEU A 230 3.37 1.55 21.31
C LEU A 230 3.25 1.37 19.80
N TYR A 231 2.55 2.28 19.11
CA TYR A 231 2.45 2.22 17.65
C TYR A 231 3.80 2.46 16.99
N ARG A 232 4.63 3.36 17.53
CA ARG A 232 6.00 3.59 17.04
C ARG A 232 6.85 2.31 17.11
N MET A 233 6.78 1.58 18.21
CA MET A 233 7.46 0.29 18.35
C MET A 233 6.98 -0.71 17.28
N LEU A 234 5.67 -0.80 17.09
CA LEU A 234 5.06 -1.67 16.08
C LEU A 234 5.47 -1.28 14.64
N LEU A 235 5.47 0.01 14.33
CA LEU A 235 5.85 0.53 13.02
C LEU A 235 7.33 0.24 12.72
N ARG A 236 8.21 0.41 13.71
CA ARG A 236 9.62 0.03 13.60
C ARG A 236 9.78 -1.47 13.30
N TYR A 237 9.03 -2.33 14.00
CA TYR A 237 9.00 -3.76 13.72
C TYR A 237 8.58 -4.05 12.28
N PHE A 238 7.50 -3.41 11.78
CA PHE A 238 7.08 -3.61 10.40
C PHE A 238 8.12 -3.18 9.38
N PHE A 239 8.73 -2.00 9.54
CA PHE A 239 9.78 -1.57 8.62
C PHE A 239 10.96 -2.54 8.62
N SER A 240 11.39 -2.99 9.80
CA SER A 240 12.43 -4.02 9.90
C SER A 240 12.02 -5.32 9.22
N MET A 241 10.77 -5.77 9.40
CA MET A 241 10.27 -7.00 8.79
C MET A 241 10.19 -6.90 7.26
N THR A 242 9.81 -5.73 6.72
CA THR A 242 9.78 -5.49 5.28
C THR A 242 11.17 -5.52 4.64
N GLY A 243 12.22 -5.10 5.35
CA GLY A 243 13.60 -5.15 4.85
C GLY A 243 14.23 -6.55 4.83
N LEU A 244 13.62 -7.54 5.49
CA LEU A 244 14.16 -8.90 5.55
C LEU A 244 13.82 -9.72 4.30
N THR A 245 14.76 -10.55 3.86
CA THR A 245 14.54 -11.54 2.81
C THR A 245 13.53 -12.60 3.25
N LEU A 246 12.83 -13.21 2.28
CA LEU A 246 11.80 -14.24 2.54
C LEU A 246 12.32 -15.36 3.47
N ARG A 247 13.55 -15.82 3.26
CA ARG A 247 14.21 -16.83 4.11
C ARG A 247 14.34 -16.37 5.56
N ARG A 248 14.79 -15.13 5.79
CA ARG A 248 14.94 -14.57 7.15
C ARG A 248 13.58 -14.39 7.84
N ARG A 249 12.55 -13.96 7.09
CA ARG A 249 11.18 -13.87 7.59
C ARG A 249 10.67 -15.23 8.07
N TRP A 250 10.87 -16.29 7.27
CA TRP A 250 10.47 -17.65 7.65
C TRP A 250 11.24 -18.18 8.86
N ILE A 251 12.55 -17.92 8.96
CA ILE A 251 13.34 -18.29 10.13
C ILE A 251 12.76 -17.65 11.40
N LEU A 252 12.42 -16.35 11.35
CA LEU A 252 11.82 -15.67 12.51
C LEU A 252 10.47 -16.30 12.90
N VAL A 253 9.64 -16.64 11.92
CA VAL A 253 8.35 -17.32 12.19
C VAL A 253 8.58 -18.69 12.84
N LEU A 254 9.53 -19.48 12.33
CA LEU A 254 9.85 -20.80 12.90
C LEU A 254 10.41 -20.69 14.32
N VAL A 255 11.28 -19.71 14.57
CA VAL A 255 11.80 -19.43 15.91
C VAL A 255 10.68 -19.02 16.86
N ALA A 256 9.77 -18.14 16.42
CA ALA A 256 8.62 -17.74 17.23
C ALA A 256 7.70 -18.93 17.55
N LEU A 257 7.45 -19.83 16.59
CA LEU A 257 6.68 -21.05 16.82
C LEU A 257 7.38 -22.00 17.80
N GLY A 258 8.68 -22.19 17.66
CA GLY A 258 9.48 -22.98 18.61
C GLY A 258 9.45 -22.40 20.02
N LEU A 259 9.50 -21.08 20.16
CA LEU A 259 9.38 -20.40 21.45
C LEU A 259 7.99 -20.62 22.08
N VAL A 260 6.92 -20.51 21.29
CA VAL A 260 5.56 -20.81 21.76
C VAL A 260 5.45 -22.25 22.26
N GLN A 261 5.98 -23.23 21.52
CA GLN A 261 6.00 -24.63 21.94
C GLN A 261 6.80 -24.83 23.24
N LEU A 262 7.95 -24.16 23.36
CA LEU A 262 8.76 -24.19 24.57
C LEU A 262 7.99 -23.62 25.77
N LEU A 263 7.29 -22.49 25.62
CA LEU A 263 6.48 -21.90 26.68
C LEU A 263 5.36 -22.85 27.13
N TRP A 264 4.70 -23.54 26.20
CA TRP A 264 3.73 -24.58 26.52
C TRP A 264 4.35 -25.77 27.26
N ALA A 265 5.56 -26.18 26.90
CA ALA A 265 6.28 -27.25 27.60
C ALA A 265 6.66 -26.83 29.03
N VAL A 266 7.14 -25.60 29.22
CA VAL A 266 7.51 -25.04 30.53
C VAL A 266 6.32 -25.05 31.49
N GLN A 267 5.11 -24.73 31.01
CA GLN A 267 3.89 -24.81 31.84
C GLN A 267 3.63 -26.22 32.38
N LYS A 268 3.96 -27.27 31.62
CA LYS A 268 3.76 -28.67 32.03
C LYS A 268 4.85 -29.18 32.98
N ILE A 269 6.07 -28.67 32.83
CA ILE A 269 7.25 -29.14 33.56
C ILE A 269 7.40 -28.45 34.91
N SER A 270 7.11 -27.14 34.99
CA SER A 270 7.33 -26.35 36.21
C SER A 270 6.09 -25.53 36.58
N PRO A 271 5.37 -25.90 37.65
CA PRO A 271 4.25 -25.13 38.16
C PRO A 271 4.63 -23.70 38.57
N VAL A 272 5.88 -23.48 39.00
CA VAL A 272 6.38 -22.17 39.42
C VAL A 272 6.56 -21.22 38.23
N LEU A 273 6.98 -21.75 37.07
CA LEU A 273 7.18 -20.95 35.86
C LEU A 273 5.90 -20.82 35.01
N ALA A 274 4.87 -21.60 35.30
CA ALA A 274 3.63 -21.63 34.52
C ALA A 274 2.95 -20.24 34.39
N PRO A 275 2.82 -19.40 35.44
CA PRO A 275 2.22 -18.07 35.31
C PRO A 275 3.02 -17.14 34.39
N TRP A 276 4.35 -17.21 34.46
CA TRP A 276 5.25 -16.42 33.62
C TRP A 276 5.18 -16.85 32.15
N ALA A 277 5.15 -18.16 31.90
CA ALA A 277 4.99 -18.72 30.56
C ALA A 277 3.61 -18.37 29.96
N LEU A 278 2.55 -18.42 30.76
CA LEU A 278 1.21 -17.98 30.34
C LEU A 278 1.21 -16.47 30.01
N GLY A 279 1.80 -15.64 30.87
CA GLY A 279 1.94 -14.20 30.61
C GLY A 279 2.67 -13.90 29.30
N ALA A 280 3.75 -14.62 29.00
CA ALA A 280 4.49 -14.50 27.74
C ALA A 280 3.64 -14.89 26.52
N LEU A 281 2.84 -15.95 26.60
CA LEU A 281 1.94 -16.35 25.52
C LEU A 281 0.82 -15.32 25.29
N VAL A 282 0.25 -14.77 26.37
CA VAL A 282 -0.76 -13.71 26.28
C VAL A 282 -0.15 -12.46 25.63
N PHE A 283 1.05 -12.06 26.05
CA PHE A 283 1.78 -10.94 25.44
C PHE A 283 2.02 -11.17 23.94
N TYR A 284 2.46 -12.37 23.55
CA TYR A 284 2.65 -12.73 22.14
C TYR A 284 1.32 -12.70 21.36
N GLY A 285 0.23 -13.20 21.94
CA GLY A 285 -1.11 -13.13 21.34
C GLY A 285 -1.58 -11.69 21.13
N LEU A 286 -1.40 -10.83 22.13
CA LEU A 286 -1.70 -9.40 22.03
C LEU A 286 -0.84 -8.72 20.95
N PHE A 287 0.45 -9.06 20.87
CA PHE A 287 1.33 -8.57 19.81
C PHE A 287 0.84 -8.99 18.41
N LEU A 288 0.37 -10.24 18.25
CA LEU A 288 -0.22 -10.69 16.98
C LEU A 288 -1.49 -9.90 16.63
N ILE A 289 -2.42 -9.73 17.59
CA ILE A 289 -3.64 -8.95 17.37
C ILE A 289 -3.28 -7.52 16.97
N LEU A 290 -2.38 -6.86 17.71
CA LEU A 290 -1.89 -5.52 17.40
C LEU A 290 -1.16 -5.46 16.06
N SER A 291 -0.46 -6.51 15.66
CA SER A 291 0.21 -6.55 14.36
C SER A 291 -0.78 -6.61 13.19
N TRP A 292 -1.90 -7.29 13.36
CA TRP A 292 -2.88 -7.44 12.28
C TRP A 292 -3.92 -6.32 12.24
N SER A 293 -4.24 -5.73 13.40
CA SER A 293 -5.32 -4.75 13.57
C SER A 293 -4.87 -3.40 14.13
N GLY A 294 -3.57 -3.21 14.32
CA GLY A 294 -3.01 -2.02 14.97
C GLY A 294 -3.37 -0.75 14.22
N GLY A 295 -3.23 -0.72 12.90
CA GLY A 295 -3.58 0.46 12.11
C GLY A 295 -5.00 0.97 12.40
N GLU A 296 -5.96 0.05 12.38
CA GLU A 296 -7.37 0.33 12.57
C GLU A 296 -7.71 0.65 14.04
N LEU A 297 -7.08 -0.04 14.99
CA LEU A 297 -7.20 0.26 16.42
C LEU A 297 -6.67 1.66 16.75
N PHE A 298 -5.51 2.06 16.24
CA PHE A 298 -4.96 3.39 16.51
C PHE A 298 -5.73 4.48 15.76
N ASN A 299 -6.29 4.18 14.58
CA ASN A 299 -7.19 5.09 13.87
C ASN A 299 -8.44 5.46 14.69
N LEU A 300 -8.91 4.61 15.62
CA LEU A 300 -9.97 5.00 16.56
C LEU A 300 -9.59 6.23 17.38
N THR A 301 -8.34 6.28 17.85
CA THR A 301 -7.85 7.42 18.64
C THR A 301 -7.78 8.69 17.78
N LEU A 302 -7.50 8.54 16.48
CA LEU A 302 -7.44 9.65 15.54
C LEU A 302 -8.81 10.26 15.24
N MET A 303 -9.92 9.54 15.43
CA MET A 303 -11.26 10.10 15.26
C MET A 303 -11.54 11.27 16.21
N PHE A 304 -10.89 11.29 17.37
CA PHE A 304 -10.98 12.36 18.36
C PHE A 304 -9.87 13.41 18.21
N HIS A 305 -8.90 13.19 17.32
CA HIS A 305 -7.79 14.12 17.08
C HIS A 305 -8.19 15.22 16.07
N PRO A 306 -7.84 16.50 16.28
CA PRO A 306 -8.24 17.62 15.42
C PRO A 306 -7.90 17.43 13.95
N LEU A 307 -6.69 16.97 13.65
CA LEU A 307 -6.22 16.68 12.29
C LEU A 307 -6.60 15.28 11.82
N GLY A 308 -6.65 14.31 12.74
CA GLY A 308 -6.82 12.90 12.41
C GLY A 308 -8.21 12.61 11.86
N LYS A 309 -9.23 13.26 12.43
CA LYS A 309 -10.62 13.09 11.99
C LYS A 309 -10.79 13.41 10.50
N HIS A 310 -10.17 14.46 9.99
CA HIS A 310 -10.32 14.88 8.58
C HIS A 310 -9.52 14.02 7.60
N ALA A 311 -8.40 13.48 8.05
CA ALA A 311 -7.56 12.60 7.23
C ALA A 311 -8.18 11.20 7.06
N LEU A 312 -9.02 10.73 7.99
CA LEU A 312 -9.67 9.42 7.90
C LEU A 312 -10.81 9.39 6.88
N SER A 313 -10.77 8.40 5.98
CA SER A 313 -11.84 8.13 5.03
C SER A 313 -13.10 7.59 5.73
N ARG A 314 -14.26 7.65 5.05
CA ARG A 314 -15.51 7.10 5.59
C ARG A 314 -15.42 5.60 5.87
N GLU A 315 -14.72 4.85 5.01
CA GLU A 315 -14.50 3.41 5.20
C GLU A 315 -13.56 3.14 6.37
N GLU A 316 -12.44 3.87 6.48
CA GLU A 316 -11.50 3.73 7.59
C GLU A 316 -12.16 4.01 8.95
N ARG A 317 -13.03 5.02 9.04
CA ARG A 317 -13.80 5.30 10.27
C ARG A 317 -14.73 4.15 10.63
N ARG A 318 -15.50 3.62 9.66
CA ARG A 318 -16.41 2.50 9.90
C ARG A 318 -15.64 1.25 10.34
N LEU A 319 -14.53 0.93 9.69
CA LEU A 319 -13.69 -0.22 10.03
C LEU A 319 -13.07 -0.06 11.42
N SER A 320 -12.54 1.13 11.73
CA SER A 320 -11.99 1.43 13.04
C SER A 320 -13.05 1.25 14.12
N LEU A 321 -14.27 1.77 13.92
CA LEU A 321 -15.40 1.60 14.85
C LEU A 321 -15.76 0.12 15.07
N VAL A 322 -15.89 -0.67 14.00
CA VAL A 322 -16.19 -2.11 14.10
C VAL A 322 -15.10 -2.83 14.89
N ILE A 323 -13.83 -2.57 14.56
CA ILE A 323 -12.68 -3.18 15.26
C ILE A 323 -12.63 -2.74 16.73
N GLY A 324 -12.96 -1.48 17.02
CA GLY A 324 -13.05 -0.97 18.39
C GLY A 324 -14.17 -1.62 19.21
N LEU A 325 -15.34 -1.82 18.60
CA LEU A 325 -16.46 -2.53 19.23
C LEU A 325 -16.14 -4.00 19.49
N LEU A 326 -15.51 -4.68 18.53
CA LEU A 326 -15.04 -6.06 18.70
C LEU A 326 -14.00 -6.17 19.81
N PHE A 327 -13.04 -5.26 19.85
CA PHE A 327 -12.01 -5.22 20.89
C PHE A 327 -12.62 -4.98 22.27
N LEU A 328 -13.44 -3.93 22.43
CA LEU A 328 -14.05 -3.59 23.71
C LEU A 328 -15.02 -4.68 24.20
N GLY A 329 -15.90 -5.15 23.31
CA GLY A 329 -16.83 -6.24 23.62
C GLY A 329 -16.11 -7.53 23.97
N GLY A 330 -15.03 -7.85 23.25
CA GLY A 330 -14.19 -9.01 23.53
C GLY A 330 -13.52 -8.93 24.90
N VAL A 331 -12.88 -7.81 25.23
CA VAL A 331 -12.23 -7.60 26.54
C VAL A 331 -13.24 -7.64 27.68
N LEU A 332 -14.41 -7.00 27.53
CA LEU A 332 -15.46 -7.00 28.54
C LEU A 332 -16.02 -8.41 28.78
N LEU A 333 -16.29 -9.17 27.72
CA LEU A 333 -16.77 -10.56 27.85
C LEU A 333 -15.72 -11.49 28.45
N THR A 334 -14.44 -11.34 28.07
CA THR A 334 -13.36 -12.10 28.68
C THR A 334 -13.20 -11.76 30.16
N GLY A 335 -13.24 -10.48 30.52
CA GLY A 335 -13.18 -10.04 31.92
C GLY A 335 -14.36 -10.54 32.75
N ALA A 336 -15.58 -10.43 32.22
CA ALA A 336 -16.80 -10.97 32.83
C ALA A 336 -16.73 -12.49 33.01
N GLY A 337 -16.25 -13.22 32.00
CA GLY A 337 -16.07 -14.66 32.08
C GLY A 337 -15.05 -15.09 33.12
N LEU A 338 -13.94 -14.37 33.26
CA LEU A 338 -12.96 -14.62 34.31
C LEU A 338 -13.51 -14.27 35.71
N TRP A 339 -14.29 -13.18 35.81
CA TRP A 339 -14.86 -12.73 37.08
C TRP A 339 -15.94 -13.68 37.62
N TRP A 340 -16.77 -14.22 36.72
CA TRP A 340 -17.84 -15.17 37.07
C TRP A 340 -17.44 -16.63 36.87
N GLU A 341 -16.16 -16.91 36.61
CA GLU A 341 -15.64 -18.25 36.32
C GLU A 341 -16.40 -19.00 35.21
N HIS A 342 -16.99 -18.23 34.28
CA HIS A 342 -17.80 -18.76 33.19
C HIS A 342 -16.93 -18.94 31.95
N TYR A 343 -16.63 -20.21 31.63
CA TYR A 343 -15.77 -20.58 30.52
C TYR A 343 -16.32 -20.08 29.17
N ALA A 344 -17.63 -20.22 28.97
CA ALA A 344 -18.34 -19.71 27.79
C ALA A 344 -18.02 -18.25 27.45
N LEU A 345 -18.19 -17.37 28.44
CA LEU A 345 -18.00 -15.92 28.26
C LEU A 345 -16.52 -15.59 27.99
N THR A 346 -15.62 -16.28 28.69
CA THR A 346 -14.17 -16.12 28.52
C THR A 346 -13.74 -16.43 27.08
N LEU A 347 -14.13 -17.62 26.59
CA LEU A 347 -13.78 -18.08 25.25
C LEU A 347 -14.43 -17.20 24.18
N SER A 348 -15.67 -16.76 24.43
CA SER A 348 -16.42 -15.87 23.53
C SER A 348 -15.73 -14.53 23.38
N GLY A 349 -15.33 -13.91 24.49
CA GLY A 349 -14.57 -12.66 24.45
C GLY A 349 -13.28 -12.79 23.64
N ILE A 350 -12.53 -13.89 23.80
CA ILE A 350 -11.33 -14.18 23.01
C ILE A 350 -11.68 -14.30 21.51
N GLY A 351 -12.77 -14.99 21.17
CA GLY A 351 -13.25 -15.13 19.80
C GLY A 351 -13.57 -13.79 19.11
N LEU A 352 -14.17 -12.83 19.82
CA LEU A 352 -14.42 -11.48 19.27
C LEU A 352 -13.13 -10.73 18.98
N VAL A 353 -12.16 -10.80 19.89
CA VAL A 353 -10.86 -10.17 19.69
C VAL A 353 -10.14 -10.80 18.49
N MET A 354 -10.22 -12.13 18.35
CA MET A 354 -9.65 -12.82 17.18
C MET A 354 -10.31 -12.38 15.86
N MET A 355 -11.62 -12.11 15.86
CA MET A 355 -12.35 -11.65 14.66
C MET A 355 -11.87 -10.30 14.11
N MET A 356 -11.11 -9.52 14.87
CA MET A 356 -10.49 -8.30 14.36
C MET A 356 -9.54 -8.57 13.18
N MET A 357 -8.83 -9.70 13.17
CA MET A 357 -7.87 -10.04 12.11
C MET A 357 -8.53 -10.27 10.74
N PRO A 358 -9.51 -11.18 10.58
CA PRO A 358 -10.14 -11.43 9.29
C PRO A 358 -11.01 -10.26 8.82
N VAL A 359 -11.62 -9.49 9.74
CA VAL A 359 -12.37 -8.26 9.40
C VAL A 359 -11.44 -7.20 8.82
N SER A 360 -10.27 -6.98 9.44
CA SER A 360 -9.25 -6.07 8.89
C SER A 360 -8.77 -6.55 7.51
N GLY A 361 -8.42 -7.85 7.38
CA GLY A 361 -7.95 -8.41 6.12
C GLY A 361 -8.94 -8.34 4.96
N ALA A 362 -10.23 -8.56 5.23
CA ALA A 362 -11.28 -8.55 4.20
C ALA A 362 -11.53 -7.14 3.63
N SER A 363 -11.24 -6.10 4.41
CA SER A 363 -11.40 -4.72 3.97
C SER A 363 -10.38 -4.29 2.91
N ARG A 364 -9.24 -4.98 2.84
CA ARG A 364 -8.14 -4.68 1.91
C ARG A 364 -8.36 -5.28 0.52
N VAL A 365 -9.34 -6.16 0.37
CA VAL A 365 -9.68 -6.79 -0.91
C VAL A 365 -10.38 -5.79 -1.81
N THR A 366 -9.70 -5.38 -2.89
CA THR A 366 -10.18 -4.38 -3.85
C THR A 366 -11.30 -4.91 -4.76
N ARG A 367 -11.30 -6.21 -5.07
CA ARG A 367 -12.29 -6.80 -5.98
C ARG A 367 -13.66 -6.92 -5.31
N PRO A 368 -14.72 -6.25 -5.81
CA PRO A 368 -16.01 -6.15 -5.11
C PRO A 368 -16.72 -7.50 -4.95
N GLY A 369 -16.62 -8.40 -5.95
CA GLY A 369 -17.21 -9.74 -5.86
C GLY A 369 -16.57 -10.58 -4.74
N LYS A 370 -15.24 -10.57 -4.65
CA LYS A 370 -14.47 -11.25 -3.60
C LYS A 370 -14.76 -10.65 -2.22
N ARG A 371 -14.82 -9.32 -2.11
CA ARG A 371 -15.17 -8.62 -0.87
C ARG A 371 -16.56 -9.00 -0.34
N ARG A 372 -17.55 -9.20 -1.22
CA ARG A 372 -18.90 -9.68 -0.83
C ARG A 372 -18.87 -11.09 -0.28
N VAL A 373 -18.12 -12.00 -0.91
CA VAL A 373 -17.97 -13.39 -0.42
C VAL A 373 -17.36 -13.40 0.98
N LEU A 374 -16.28 -12.64 1.21
CA LEU A 374 -15.69 -12.52 2.54
C LEU A 374 -16.66 -11.91 3.55
N GLY A 375 -17.42 -10.88 3.15
CA GLY A 375 -18.45 -10.29 4.00
C GLY A 375 -19.52 -11.30 4.43
N PHE A 376 -19.96 -12.16 3.50
CA PHE A 376 -20.91 -13.24 3.81
C PHE A 376 -20.31 -14.27 4.78
N LEU A 377 -19.08 -14.72 4.54
CA LEU A 377 -18.39 -15.67 5.43
C LEU A 377 -18.15 -15.09 6.83
N LEU A 378 -17.79 -13.81 6.93
CA LEU A 378 -17.67 -13.10 8.20
C LEU A 378 -19.03 -12.99 8.91
N GLY A 379 -20.11 -12.72 8.17
CA GLY A 379 -21.47 -12.71 8.71
C GLY A 379 -21.89 -14.08 9.24
N LEU A 380 -21.57 -15.16 8.52
CA LEU A 380 -21.80 -16.53 8.97
C LEU A 380 -20.98 -16.86 10.23
N ALA A 381 -19.72 -16.43 10.28
CA ALA A 381 -18.87 -16.61 11.45
C ALA A 381 -19.41 -15.87 12.68
N ALA A 382 -19.92 -14.64 12.49
CA ALA A 382 -20.58 -13.87 13.54
C ALA A 382 -21.87 -14.56 14.02
N LEU A 383 -22.67 -15.13 13.11
CA LEU A 383 -23.89 -15.88 13.46
C LEU A 383 -23.57 -17.16 14.24
N LEU A 384 -22.59 -17.94 13.78
CA LEU A 384 -22.12 -19.11 14.51
C LEU A 384 -21.62 -18.72 15.90
N TRP A 385 -20.92 -17.59 16.00
CA TRP A 385 -20.40 -17.07 17.25
C TRP A 385 -21.53 -16.66 18.22
N THR A 386 -22.57 -15.96 17.75
CA THR A 386 -23.71 -15.59 18.61
C THR A 386 -24.52 -16.80 19.08
N VAL A 387 -24.73 -17.78 18.19
CA VAL A 387 -25.39 -19.05 18.54
C VAL A 387 -24.56 -19.84 19.54
N GLY A 388 -23.23 -19.88 19.39
CA GLY A 388 -22.31 -20.55 20.31
C GLY A 388 -22.31 -19.92 21.70
N LEU A 389 -22.32 -18.59 21.77
CA LEU A 389 -22.43 -17.86 23.03
C LEU A 389 -23.78 -18.12 23.72
N ALA A 390 -24.89 -18.08 22.97
CA ALA A 390 -26.22 -18.36 23.51
C ALA A 390 -26.34 -19.80 24.02
N ALA A 391 -25.85 -20.79 23.26
CA ALA A 391 -25.84 -22.19 23.66
C ALA A 391 -24.95 -22.43 24.90
N GLY A 392 -23.82 -21.74 24.99
CA GLY A 392 -22.91 -21.82 26.13
C GLY A 392 -23.49 -21.27 27.43
N ILE A 393 -24.29 -20.21 27.35
CA ILE A 393 -24.95 -19.61 28.52
C ILE A 393 -26.20 -20.42 28.91
N LEU A 394 -26.97 -20.92 27.93
CA LEU A 394 -28.30 -21.51 28.17
C LEU A 394 -28.30 -23.03 28.37
N ILE A 395 -27.34 -23.76 27.81
CA ILE A 395 -27.39 -25.23 27.73
C ILE A 395 -26.30 -25.87 28.58
N SER A 396 -25.03 -25.72 28.18
CA SER A 396 -23.86 -26.22 28.94
C SER A 396 -22.55 -25.72 28.34
N ASP A 397 -21.50 -25.62 29.16
CA ASP A 397 -20.15 -25.28 28.70
C ASP A 397 -19.59 -26.29 27.65
N GLN A 398 -20.11 -27.53 27.61
CA GLN A 398 -19.70 -28.53 26.62
C GLN A 398 -20.30 -28.28 25.22
N ALA A 399 -21.49 -27.68 25.13
CA ALA A 399 -22.15 -27.37 23.86
C ALA A 399 -21.35 -26.36 23.01
N ILE A 400 -20.53 -25.56 23.69
CA ILE A 400 -19.65 -24.54 23.09
C ILE A 400 -18.60 -25.17 22.19
N SER A 401 -18.02 -26.29 22.59
CA SER A 401 -16.97 -26.96 21.81
C SER A 401 -17.46 -27.33 20.39
N GLY A 402 -18.73 -27.71 20.25
CA GLY A 402 -19.36 -28.04 18.97
C GLY A 402 -19.54 -26.86 18.01
N VAL A 403 -19.60 -25.63 18.53
CA VAL A 403 -19.74 -24.41 17.72
C VAL A 403 -18.40 -23.72 17.46
N TYR A 404 -17.40 -23.94 18.33
CA TYR A 404 -16.07 -23.37 18.17
C TYR A 404 -15.25 -24.00 17.06
N VAL A 405 -15.38 -25.31 16.84
CA VAL A 405 -14.71 -25.99 15.73
C VAL A 405 -15.16 -25.40 14.38
N PRO A 406 -16.47 -25.31 14.05
CA PRO A 406 -16.90 -24.69 12.79
C PRO A 406 -16.58 -23.19 12.72
N PHE A 407 -16.56 -22.47 13.84
CA PHE A 407 -16.09 -21.09 13.87
C PHE A 407 -14.60 -20.97 13.52
N LEU A 408 -13.73 -21.79 14.12
CA LEU A 408 -12.29 -21.79 13.87
C LEU A 408 -11.96 -22.23 12.45
N THR A 409 -12.66 -23.22 11.90
CA THR A 409 -12.46 -23.65 10.51
C THR A 409 -12.87 -22.54 9.54
N LEU A 410 -14.00 -21.88 9.79
CA LEU A 410 -14.45 -20.74 8.99
C LEU A 410 -13.50 -19.53 9.12
N PHE A 411 -13.01 -19.26 10.33
CA PHE A 411 -12.00 -18.24 10.59
C PHE A 411 -10.72 -18.50 9.77
N LEU A 412 -10.20 -19.73 9.82
CA LEU A 412 -9.00 -20.11 9.07
C LEU A 412 -9.24 -20.04 7.56
N ALA A 413 -10.42 -20.45 7.09
CA ALA A 413 -10.81 -20.35 5.68
C ALA A 413 -10.84 -18.89 5.21
N VAL A 414 -11.42 -17.98 6.01
CA VAL A 414 -11.45 -16.54 5.71
C VAL A 414 -10.04 -15.96 5.70
N MET A 415 -9.19 -16.32 6.67
CA MET A 415 -7.80 -15.89 6.73
C MET A 415 -6.99 -16.37 5.51
N TRP A 416 -7.21 -17.60 5.08
CA TRP A 416 -6.58 -18.17 3.88
C TRP A 416 -7.05 -17.46 2.60
N LEU A 417 -8.36 -17.24 2.44
CA LEU A 417 -8.93 -16.49 1.32
C LEU A 417 -8.42 -15.05 1.27
N ASN A 418 -8.33 -14.37 2.43
CA ASN A 418 -7.74 -13.05 2.55
C ASN A 418 -6.29 -13.05 2.05
N SER A 419 -5.49 -14.04 2.43
CA SER A 419 -4.10 -14.14 1.97
C SER A 419 -4.00 -14.37 0.46
N LEU A 420 -4.88 -15.18 -0.13
CA LEU A 420 -4.88 -15.47 -1.57
C LEU A 420 -5.40 -14.31 -2.43
N TRP A 421 -6.23 -13.44 -1.86
CA TRP A 421 -6.89 -12.36 -2.60
C TRP A 421 -6.22 -11.01 -2.40
N ASN A 422 -5.33 -10.90 -1.41
CA ASN A 422 -4.48 -9.75 -1.15
C ASN A 422 -3.03 -9.92 -1.65
N GLY A 423 -2.61 -11.15 -1.98
CA GLY A 423 -1.37 -11.43 -2.70
C GLY A 423 -1.60 -11.50 -4.20
#